data_AF-A0ABD3NYR9-F1
#
_entry.id   AF-A0ABD3NYR9-F1
#
_cell.length_a   1.000
_cell.length_b   1.000
_cell.length_c   1.000
_cell.angle_alpha   90.00
_cell.angle_beta   90.00
_cell.angle_gamma   90.00
#
_symmetry.space_group_name_H-M   'P 1'
#
loop_
_entity.id
_entity.type
_entity.pdbx_description
1 polymer ?
#
loop_
_entity_poly.entity_id
_entity_poly.type
_entity_poly.pdbx_seq_one_letter_code
_entity_poly.pdbx_strand_id
1 'polypeptide(L)'
;MSWKASLSRHLPVVRFFACPKSPASRGVIGWFDKNYEELKMLNPTMPLLLRCSDNAMPAITTELDFNTGHLLRYMLQTNRFKSDERVDAAKKFLGYLSDPALKKEYATSRWNSPGFDPWRPFLEEDMPDWKSDPKIGKDLGRYIEIHDELESTWKVITSGPNDEYARAENALLMCQRVDLWCAGEAEVEAALRHLLNLGKECNDLEPDMPEYITEFYPGASDL
;
A
#
# COMPACT_ATOMS: atom_id res chain seq x y z
N MET A 1 -11.88 -1.23 -25.00
CA MET A 1 -10.87 -0.16 -24.80
C MET A 1 -9.53 -0.80 -24.45
N SER A 2 -8.43 -0.34 -25.04
CA SER A 2 -7.08 -0.89 -24.77
C SER A 2 -6.71 -0.62 -23.30
N TRP A 3 -6.43 -1.66 -22.52
CA TRP A 3 -5.99 -1.57 -21.13
C TRP A 3 -4.77 -0.64 -20.94
N LYS A 4 -3.97 -0.44 -22.00
CA LYS A 4 -2.85 0.50 -22.05
C LYS A 4 -3.26 1.94 -21.69
N ALA A 5 -4.49 2.37 -22.05
CA ALA A 5 -4.99 3.70 -21.72
C ALA A 5 -5.35 3.89 -20.24
N SER A 6 -5.45 2.80 -19.48
CA SER A 6 -5.75 2.86 -18.03
C SER A 6 -4.51 2.87 -17.14
N LEU A 7 -3.29 2.82 -17.71
CA LEU A 7 -2.05 2.75 -16.93
C LEU A 7 -1.88 3.98 -16.04
N SER A 8 -2.04 5.18 -16.60
CA SER A 8 -1.91 6.46 -15.85
C SER A 8 -2.90 6.63 -14.69
N ARG A 9 -4.03 5.90 -14.70
CA ARG A 9 -5.05 5.97 -13.63
C ARG A 9 -4.68 5.19 -12.39
N HIS A 10 -3.83 4.18 -12.53
CA HIS A 10 -3.55 3.21 -11.46
C HIS A 10 -2.06 3.11 -11.15
N LEU A 11 -1.19 3.45 -12.10
CA LEU A 11 0.25 3.44 -11.94
C LEU A 11 0.78 4.87 -11.91
N PRO A 12 1.45 5.30 -10.84
CA PRO A 12 2.04 6.63 -10.79
C PRO A 12 3.27 6.73 -11.70
N VAL A 13 3.99 5.62 -11.95
CA VAL A 13 5.19 5.57 -12.79
C VAL A 13 5.43 4.16 -13.31
N VAL A 14 5.99 4.05 -14.51
CA VAL A 14 6.52 2.78 -15.03
C VAL A 14 7.98 2.95 -15.43
N ARG A 15 8.85 2.12 -14.85
CA ARG A 15 10.29 2.11 -15.16
C ARG A 15 10.71 0.77 -15.72
N PHE A 16 11.38 0.80 -16.86
CA PHE A 16 12.00 -0.33 -17.51
C PHE A 16 13.49 -0.28 -17.21
N PHE A 17 14.07 -1.41 -16.84
CA PHE A 17 15.51 -1.61 -16.69
C PHE A 17 15.98 -2.53 -17.80
N ALA A 18 17.10 -2.20 -18.43
CA ALA A 18 17.66 -2.98 -19.51
C ALA A 18 19.18 -2.76 -19.65
N CYS A 19 19.89 -3.75 -20.17
CA CYS A 19 21.28 -3.62 -20.59
C CYS A 19 21.34 -3.62 -22.13
N PRO A 20 21.74 -2.51 -22.79
CA PRO A 20 21.76 -2.43 -24.25
C PRO A 20 22.69 -3.46 -24.93
N LYS A 21 23.76 -3.85 -24.24
CA LYS A 21 24.75 -4.81 -24.74
C LYS A 21 24.33 -6.27 -24.52
N SER A 22 23.34 -6.53 -23.65
CA SER A 22 22.94 -7.87 -23.28
C SER A 22 21.81 -8.39 -24.17
N PRO A 23 21.96 -9.59 -24.77
CA PRO A 23 20.88 -10.24 -25.52
C PRO A 23 19.62 -10.49 -24.68
N ALA A 24 19.77 -10.62 -23.36
CA ALA A 24 18.68 -10.88 -22.43
C ALA A 24 17.70 -9.70 -22.28
N SER A 25 18.13 -8.47 -22.62
CA SER A 25 17.30 -7.25 -22.53
C SER A 25 16.62 -6.88 -23.85
N ARG A 26 16.84 -7.63 -24.94
CA ARG A 26 16.31 -7.30 -26.27
C ARG A 26 14.78 -7.24 -26.30
N GLY A 27 14.09 -8.11 -25.58
CA GLY A 27 12.63 -8.08 -25.52
C GLY A 27 12.10 -6.82 -24.87
N VAL A 28 12.70 -6.39 -23.76
CA VAL A 28 12.32 -5.15 -23.04
C VAL A 28 12.55 -3.92 -23.91
N ILE A 29 13.74 -3.80 -24.51
CA ILE A 29 14.10 -2.66 -25.37
C ILE A 29 13.22 -2.63 -26.62
N GLY A 30 13.10 -3.77 -27.31
CA GLY A 30 12.31 -3.88 -28.53
C GLY A 30 10.82 -3.58 -28.31
N TRP A 31 10.26 -4.05 -27.20
CA TRP A 31 8.88 -3.71 -26.83
C TRP A 31 8.74 -2.21 -26.52
N PHE A 32 9.66 -1.64 -25.76
CA PHE A 32 9.63 -0.22 -25.37
C PHE A 32 9.67 0.67 -26.61
N ASP A 33 10.64 0.47 -27.51
CA ASP A 33 10.81 1.28 -28.72
C ASP A 33 9.58 1.21 -29.64
N LYS A 34 8.95 0.03 -29.76
CA LYS A 34 7.74 -0.16 -30.57
C LYS A 34 6.49 0.49 -29.99
N ASN A 35 6.36 0.53 -28.66
CA ASN A 35 5.12 0.91 -27.98
C ASN A 35 5.18 2.29 -27.31
N TYR A 36 6.36 2.93 -27.24
CA TYR A 36 6.56 4.18 -26.51
C TYR A 36 5.60 5.29 -26.92
N GLU A 37 5.54 5.58 -28.23
CA GLU A 37 4.69 6.65 -28.77
C GLU A 37 3.21 6.43 -28.47
N GLU A 38 2.71 5.20 -28.68
CA GLU A 38 1.32 4.83 -28.36
C GLU A 38 1.05 4.99 -26.85
N LEU A 39 1.92 4.45 -26.00
CA LEU A 39 1.77 4.52 -24.56
C LEU A 39 1.77 5.95 -24.05
N LYS A 40 2.65 6.81 -24.57
CA LYS A 40 2.78 8.18 -24.13
C LYS A 40 1.62 9.05 -24.61
N MET A 41 1.13 8.80 -25.83
CA MET A 41 -0.09 9.42 -26.34
C MET A 41 -1.31 9.05 -25.49
N LEU A 42 -1.44 7.79 -25.09
CA LEU A 42 -2.54 7.32 -24.24
C LEU A 42 -2.41 7.75 -22.77
N ASN A 43 -1.20 8.02 -22.29
CA ASN A 43 -0.90 8.32 -20.88
C ASN A 43 0.07 9.51 -20.77
N PRO A 44 -0.36 10.72 -21.14
CA PRO A 44 0.54 11.88 -21.24
C PRO A 44 1.14 12.29 -19.89
N THR A 45 0.42 12.11 -18.78
CA THR A 45 0.84 12.49 -17.43
C THR A 45 1.73 11.45 -16.74
N MET A 46 1.64 10.18 -17.15
CA MET A 46 2.40 9.09 -16.52
C MET A 46 3.88 9.16 -16.95
N PRO A 47 4.83 9.23 -16.00
CA PRO A 47 6.24 9.08 -16.29
C PRO A 47 6.54 7.66 -16.78
N LEU A 48 7.16 7.58 -17.96
CA LEU A 48 7.54 6.34 -18.63
C LEU A 48 9.06 6.39 -18.86
N LEU A 49 9.82 5.58 -18.13
CA LEU A 49 11.29 5.68 -18.08
C LEU A 49 11.95 4.39 -18.55
N LEU A 50 12.92 4.50 -19.46
CA LEU A 50 13.86 3.42 -19.76
C LEU A 50 15.23 3.74 -19.15
N ARG A 51 15.66 2.90 -18.21
CA ARG A 51 16.95 2.99 -17.52
C ARG A 51 17.90 1.94 -18.10
N CYS A 52 18.85 2.41 -18.90
CA CYS A 52 19.89 1.59 -19.48
C CYS A 52 21.17 1.68 -18.63
N SER A 53 21.70 0.53 -18.22
CA SER A 53 23.01 0.44 -17.56
C SER A 53 23.73 -0.83 -17.99
N ASP A 54 25.06 -0.81 -17.98
CA ASP A 54 25.86 -2.01 -18.20
C ASP A 54 25.54 -3.04 -17.09
N ASN A 55 25.42 -4.30 -17.49
CA ASN A 55 25.04 -5.44 -16.64
C ASN A 55 23.72 -5.29 -15.87
N ALA A 56 22.84 -4.36 -16.26
CA ALA A 56 21.51 -4.25 -15.68
C ALA A 56 20.69 -5.51 -16.00
N MET A 57 20.03 -6.05 -14.97
CA MET A 57 19.08 -7.13 -15.13
C MET A 57 17.78 -6.57 -15.72
N PRO A 58 17.25 -7.13 -16.82
CA PRO A 58 16.03 -6.62 -17.43
C PRO A 58 14.85 -6.77 -16.46
N ALA A 59 14.11 -5.70 -16.21
CA ALA A 59 12.98 -5.70 -15.29
C ALA A 59 12.02 -4.54 -15.58
N ILE A 60 10.79 -4.64 -15.09
CA ILE A 60 9.84 -3.52 -15.04
C ILE A 60 9.43 -3.32 -13.59
N THR A 61 9.39 -2.06 -13.15
CA THR A 61 8.86 -1.70 -11.84
C THR A 61 7.90 -0.53 -11.92
N THR A 62 7.00 -0.48 -10.95
CA THR A 62 6.20 0.70 -10.57
C THR A 62 6.53 1.07 -9.13
N GLU A 63 5.95 2.17 -8.64
CA GLU A 63 5.89 2.53 -7.23
C GLU A 63 4.41 2.48 -6.84
N LEU A 64 4.03 1.59 -5.93
CA LEU A 64 2.70 1.62 -5.33
C LEU A 64 2.84 1.76 -3.82
N ASP A 65 1.86 2.39 -3.21
CA ASP A 65 1.79 2.46 -1.76
C ASP A 65 0.94 1.30 -1.23
N PHE A 66 1.57 0.44 -0.45
CA PHE A 66 0.85 -0.64 0.23
C PHE A 66 0.48 -0.21 1.65
N ASN A 67 -0.74 -0.53 2.06
CA ASN A 67 -1.19 -0.38 3.43
C ASN A 67 -1.14 -1.74 4.16
N THR A 68 -1.32 -1.69 5.48
CA THR A 68 -1.40 -2.89 6.33
C THR A 68 -2.47 -3.88 5.86
N GLY A 69 -3.60 -3.38 5.33
CA GLY A 69 -4.66 -4.23 4.80
C GLY A 69 -4.21 -5.06 3.59
N HIS A 70 -3.46 -4.46 2.66
CA HIS A 70 -2.88 -5.16 1.50
C HIS A 70 -1.92 -6.26 1.95
N LEU A 71 -1.06 -5.96 2.93
CA LEU A 71 -0.13 -6.95 3.49
C LEU A 71 -0.84 -8.14 4.12
N LEU A 72 -1.85 -7.91 4.96
CA LEU A 72 -2.60 -9.00 5.59
C LEU A 72 -3.36 -9.84 4.57
N ARG A 73 -3.97 -9.22 3.55
CA ARG A 73 -4.61 -9.94 2.44
C ARG A 73 -3.61 -10.78 1.67
N TYR A 74 -2.45 -10.23 1.34
CA TYR A 74 -1.36 -10.94 0.67
C TYR A 74 -0.91 -12.16 1.48
N MET A 75 -0.68 -11.99 2.79
CA MET A 75 -0.28 -13.08 3.68
C MET A 75 -1.33 -14.19 3.77
N LEU A 76 -2.62 -13.84 3.79
CA LEU A 76 -3.72 -14.81 3.78
C LEU A 76 -3.80 -15.57 2.45
N GLN A 77 -3.74 -14.86 1.32
CA GLN A 77 -3.82 -15.47 -0.01
C GLN A 77 -2.62 -16.38 -0.34
N THR A 78 -1.43 -16.00 0.12
CA THR A 78 -0.19 -16.77 -0.10
C THR A 78 0.08 -17.80 1.02
N ASN A 79 -0.88 -18.00 1.92
CA ASN A 79 -0.81 -18.93 3.05
C ASN A 79 0.49 -18.80 3.87
N ARG A 80 0.87 -17.56 4.17
CA ARG A 80 2.10 -17.24 4.91
C ARG A 80 1.93 -17.41 6.40
N PHE A 81 0.70 -17.33 6.93
CA PHE A 81 0.44 -17.62 8.32
C PHE A 81 0.48 -19.13 8.56
N LYS A 82 1.43 -19.58 9.39
CA LYS A 82 1.55 -21.01 9.76
C LYS A 82 0.57 -21.48 10.84
N SER A 83 -0.06 -20.56 11.55
CA SER A 83 -0.97 -20.85 12.66
C SER A 83 -2.36 -20.34 12.34
N ASP A 84 -3.37 -21.18 12.57
CA ASP A 84 -4.79 -20.84 12.36
C ASP A 84 -5.23 -19.68 13.25
N GLU A 85 -4.71 -19.59 14.48
CA GLU A 85 -4.97 -18.46 15.40
C GLU A 85 -4.57 -17.11 14.77
N ARG A 86 -3.46 -17.10 14.03
CA ARG A 86 -2.96 -15.88 13.38
C ARG A 86 -3.75 -15.55 12.12
N VAL A 87 -4.24 -16.57 11.42
CA VAL A 87 -5.18 -16.39 10.30
C VAL A 87 -6.46 -15.73 10.81
N ASP A 88 -7.00 -16.20 11.93
CA ASP A 88 -8.22 -15.65 12.51
C ASP A 88 -8.00 -14.25 13.07
N ALA A 89 -6.87 -13.99 13.73
CA ALA A 89 -6.48 -12.65 14.15
C ALA A 89 -6.35 -11.68 12.96
N ALA A 90 -5.74 -12.09 11.85
CA ALA A 90 -5.61 -11.27 10.65
C ALA A 90 -6.97 -10.98 10.01
N LYS A 91 -7.87 -11.97 9.91
CA LYS A 91 -9.24 -11.76 9.42
C LYS A 91 -10.02 -10.80 10.32
N LYS A 92 -9.89 -10.96 11.65
CA LYS A 92 -10.51 -10.07 12.63
C LYS A 92 -10.03 -8.63 12.45
N PHE A 93 -8.71 -8.42 12.37
CA PHE A 93 -8.09 -7.11 12.12
C PHE A 93 -8.54 -6.48 10.81
N LEU A 94 -8.60 -7.27 9.72
CA LEU A 94 -9.16 -6.82 8.45
C LEU A 94 -10.64 -6.44 8.56
N GLY A 95 -11.41 -7.15 9.39
CA GLY A 95 -12.78 -6.80 9.75
C GLY A 95 -12.89 -5.39 10.31
N TYR A 96 -12.08 -5.06 11.33
CA TYR A 96 -11.99 -3.69 11.87
C TYR A 96 -11.60 -2.66 10.81
N LEU A 97 -10.62 -2.98 9.96
CA LEU A 97 -10.20 -2.08 8.87
C LEU A 97 -11.26 -1.91 7.79
N SER A 98 -12.22 -2.82 7.66
CA SER A 98 -13.30 -2.72 6.68
C SER A 98 -14.58 -2.07 7.22
N ASP A 99 -14.75 -1.96 8.53
CA ASP A 99 -15.95 -1.42 9.17
C ASP A 99 -15.85 0.12 9.38
N PRO A 100 -16.57 0.94 8.61
CA PRO A 100 -16.53 2.39 8.75
C PRO A 100 -17.16 2.89 10.05
N ALA A 101 -18.18 2.19 10.56
CA ALA A 101 -18.87 2.56 11.79
C ALA A 101 -17.94 2.37 12.99
N LEU A 102 -17.22 1.25 13.03
CA LEU A 102 -16.27 0.95 14.11
C LEU A 102 -15.06 1.86 14.09
N LYS A 103 -14.55 2.25 12.89
CA LYS A 103 -13.52 3.29 12.76
C LYS A 103 -13.99 4.63 13.31
N LYS A 104 -15.22 5.04 12.98
CA LYS A 104 -15.81 6.29 13.47
C LYS A 104 -16.01 6.24 14.98
N GLU A 105 -16.47 5.11 15.51
CA GLU A 105 -16.62 4.89 16.95
C GLU A 105 -15.28 4.99 17.68
N TYR A 106 -14.24 4.34 17.17
CA TYR A 106 -12.88 4.43 17.70
C TYR A 106 -12.35 5.86 17.68
N ALA A 107 -12.52 6.58 16.58
CA ALA A 107 -12.09 7.97 16.46
C ALA A 107 -12.85 8.91 17.41
N THR A 108 -14.16 8.71 17.58
CA THR A 108 -14.99 9.53 18.46
C THR A 108 -14.69 9.24 19.93
N SER A 109 -14.58 7.96 20.30
CA SER A 109 -14.34 7.55 21.69
C SER A 109 -13.00 8.03 22.24
N ARG A 110 -11.99 8.23 21.38
CA ARG A 110 -10.72 8.87 21.75
C ARG A 110 -10.91 10.27 22.35
N TRP A 111 -11.88 11.03 21.87
CA TRP A 111 -12.11 12.43 22.25
C TRP A 111 -13.18 12.59 23.34
N ASN A 112 -13.64 11.49 23.93
CA ASN A 112 -14.66 11.53 24.98
C ASN A 112 -14.18 12.21 26.27
N SER A 113 -12.87 12.24 26.52
CA SER A 113 -12.28 12.99 27.64
C SER A 113 -11.82 14.38 27.14
N PRO A 114 -12.50 15.48 27.51
CA PRO A 114 -12.16 16.80 27.00
C PRO A 114 -10.77 17.25 27.46
N GLY A 115 -9.95 17.70 26.52
CA GLY A 115 -8.61 18.24 26.80
C GLY A 115 -7.54 17.18 27.09
N PHE A 116 -7.85 15.89 26.94
CA PHE A 116 -6.91 14.80 27.11
C PHE A 116 -6.81 13.96 25.83
N ASP A 117 -5.59 13.74 25.34
CA ASP A 117 -5.35 12.85 24.19
C ASP A 117 -4.64 11.58 24.65
N PRO A 118 -5.27 10.39 24.52
CA PRO A 118 -4.66 9.12 24.91
C PRO A 118 -3.36 8.79 24.16
N TRP A 119 -3.15 9.34 22.96
CA TRP A 119 -1.93 9.11 22.17
C TRP A 119 -0.80 10.04 22.58
N ARG A 120 -1.13 11.12 23.29
CA ARG A 120 -0.19 12.10 23.82
C ARG A 120 -0.60 12.43 25.25
N PRO A 121 -0.56 11.43 26.15
CA PRO A 121 -0.91 11.69 27.53
C PRO A 121 0.06 12.75 28.07
N PHE A 122 -0.48 13.82 28.67
CA PHE A 122 0.33 14.82 29.36
C PHE A 122 0.87 14.17 30.63
N LEU A 123 1.93 13.38 30.49
CA LEU A 123 2.59 12.72 31.60
C LEU A 123 3.57 13.73 32.22
N GLU A 124 3.17 14.32 33.35
CA GLU A 124 4.16 14.76 34.33
C GLU A 124 4.82 13.50 34.93
N GLU A 125 6.10 13.56 35.28
CA GLU A 125 6.93 12.39 35.67
C GLU A 125 6.38 11.57 36.85
N ASP A 126 5.41 12.13 37.58
CA ASP A 126 4.79 11.65 38.81
C ASP A 126 3.51 10.80 38.60
N MET A 127 2.87 10.83 37.43
CA MET A 127 1.70 9.96 37.12
C MET A 127 1.76 9.33 35.73
N PRO A 128 2.61 8.30 35.51
CA PRO A 128 2.80 7.68 34.20
C PRO A 128 1.60 6.86 33.68
N ASP A 129 0.70 6.42 34.57
CA ASP A 129 -0.42 5.52 34.22
C ASP A 129 -1.78 6.22 34.26
N TRP A 130 -2.04 7.05 33.25
CA TRP A 130 -3.31 7.76 33.09
C TRP A 130 -4.55 6.83 33.00
N LYS A 131 -4.37 5.54 32.68
CA LYS A 131 -5.46 4.54 32.68
C LYS A 131 -6.00 4.30 34.10
N SER A 132 -5.20 4.58 35.12
CA SER A 132 -5.59 4.43 36.54
C SER A 132 -6.42 5.61 37.07
N ASP A 133 -6.47 6.74 36.35
CA ASP A 133 -7.30 7.88 36.73
C ASP A 133 -8.80 7.51 36.59
N PRO A 134 -9.60 7.59 37.68
CA PRO A 134 -11.00 7.17 37.67
C PRO A 134 -11.88 7.93 36.69
N LYS A 135 -11.55 9.18 36.37
CA LYS A 135 -12.31 10.03 35.44
C LYS A 135 -11.89 9.75 34.01
N ILE A 136 -10.58 9.80 33.72
CA ILE A 136 -10.05 9.59 32.36
C ILE A 136 -10.32 8.15 31.90
N GLY A 137 -10.09 7.16 32.77
CA GLY A 137 -10.36 5.74 32.47
C GLY A 137 -11.84 5.45 32.21
N LYS A 138 -12.76 6.15 32.90
CA LYS A 138 -14.20 6.01 32.66
C LYS A 138 -14.62 6.66 31.35
N ASP A 139 -14.18 7.88 31.08
CA ASP A 139 -14.54 8.63 29.86
C ASP A 139 -14.01 7.93 28.59
N LEU A 140 -12.83 7.31 28.69
CA LEU A 140 -12.16 6.60 27.60
C LEU A 140 -12.36 5.09 27.62
N GLY A 141 -13.22 4.55 28.49
CA GLY A 141 -13.36 3.10 28.66
C GLY A 141 -13.61 2.35 27.35
N ARG A 142 -14.45 2.91 26.48
CA ARG A 142 -14.72 2.34 25.15
C ARG A 142 -13.52 2.41 24.20
N TYR A 143 -12.78 3.52 24.22
CA TYR A 143 -11.55 3.65 23.45
C TYR A 143 -10.51 2.62 23.89
N ILE A 144 -10.32 2.45 25.21
CA ILE A 144 -9.38 1.50 25.79
C ILE A 144 -9.74 0.07 25.39
N GLU A 145 -11.02 -0.31 25.49
CA GLU A 145 -11.50 -1.64 25.08
C GLU A 145 -11.14 -1.96 23.63
N ILE A 146 -11.51 -1.07 22.69
CA ILE A 146 -11.22 -1.27 21.26
C ILE A 146 -9.70 -1.24 21.00
N HIS A 147 -8.98 -0.32 21.64
CA HIS A 147 -7.54 -0.18 21.47
C HIS A 147 -6.77 -1.42 21.95
N ASP A 148 -7.06 -1.89 23.16
CA ASP A 148 -6.39 -3.04 23.76
C ASP A 148 -6.73 -4.33 22.97
N GLU A 149 -7.94 -4.44 22.42
CA GLU A 149 -8.32 -5.54 21.52
C GLU A 149 -7.56 -5.48 20.18
N LEU A 150 -7.41 -4.30 19.58
CA LEU A 150 -6.62 -4.12 18.36
C LEU A 150 -5.14 -4.40 18.60
N GLU A 151 -4.59 -3.93 19.72
CA GLU A 151 -3.18 -4.12 20.08
C GLU A 151 -2.88 -5.60 20.37
N SER A 152 -3.76 -6.30 21.10
CA SER A 152 -3.61 -7.74 21.34
C SER A 152 -3.71 -8.54 20.05
N THR A 153 -4.68 -8.23 19.18
CA THR A 153 -4.81 -8.85 17.85
C THR A 153 -3.56 -8.60 17.00
N TRP A 154 -3.02 -7.38 17.03
CA TRP A 154 -1.80 -7.01 16.32
C TRP A 154 -0.58 -7.79 16.81
N LYS A 155 -0.41 -7.91 18.14
CA LYS A 155 0.67 -8.69 18.75
C LYS A 155 0.63 -10.15 18.29
N VAL A 156 -0.56 -10.75 18.19
CA VAL A 156 -0.75 -12.12 17.67
C VAL A 156 -0.36 -12.21 16.19
N ILE A 157 -0.74 -11.23 15.37
CA ILE A 157 -0.37 -11.20 13.95
C ILE A 157 1.16 -11.15 13.79
N THR A 158 1.85 -10.31 14.57
CA THR A 158 3.30 -10.08 14.46
C THR A 158 4.17 -11.09 15.20
N SER A 159 3.61 -11.95 16.05
CA SER A 159 4.37 -12.94 16.86
C SER A 159 4.97 -14.12 16.06
N GLY A 160 4.90 -14.07 14.73
CA GLY A 160 5.40 -15.13 13.86
C GLY A 160 6.91 -15.36 13.97
N PRO A 161 7.38 -16.61 13.79
CA PRO A 161 8.81 -16.92 13.87
C PRO A 161 9.59 -16.36 12.67
N ASN A 162 10.90 -16.15 12.85
CA ASN A 162 11.85 -15.79 11.78
C ASN A 162 11.42 -14.56 10.97
N ASP A 163 10.96 -13.50 11.63
CA ASP A 163 10.56 -12.23 11.01
C ASP A 163 9.60 -12.42 9.82
N GLU A 164 8.67 -13.38 9.94
CA GLU A 164 7.75 -13.75 8.86
C GLU A 164 6.95 -12.56 8.34
N TYR A 165 6.55 -11.66 9.24
CA TYR A 165 5.86 -10.43 8.89
C TYR A 165 6.71 -9.52 7.99
N ALA A 166 7.95 -9.22 8.41
CA ALA A 166 8.88 -8.40 7.61
C ALA A 166 9.25 -9.07 6.28
N ARG A 167 9.36 -10.41 6.25
CA ARG A 167 9.59 -11.14 4.99
C ARG A 167 8.38 -11.08 4.06
N ALA A 168 7.16 -11.12 4.59
CA ALA A 168 5.96 -10.95 3.80
C ALA A 168 5.84 -9.52 3.25
N GLU A 169 6.18 -8.51 4.06
CA GLU A 169 6.25 -7.11 3.63
C GLU A 169 7.23 -6.94 2.47
N ASN A 170 8.46 -7.44 2.62
CA ASN A 170 9.45 -7.43 1.54
C ASN A 170 8.95 -8.18 0.30
N ALA A 171 8.29 -9.34 0.47
CA ALA A 171 7.76 -10.10 -0.66
C ALA A 171 6.65 -9.34 -1.40
N LEU A 172 5.77 -8.63 -0.69
CA LEU A 172 4.75 -7.77 -1.28
C LEU A 172 5.38 -6.58 -2.03
N LEU A 173 6.40 -5.94 -1.45
CA LEU A 173 7.16 -4.89 -2.12
C LEU A 173 7.78 -5.39 -3.43
N MET A 174 8.33 -6.60 -3.42
CA MET A 174 8.90 -7.22 -4.63
C MET A 174 7.85 -7.53 -5.70
N CYS A 175 6.55 -7.63 -5.38
CA CYS A 175 5.50 -7.81 -6.40
C CYS A 175 5.36 -6.61 -7.35
N GLN A 176 5.90 -5.44 -6.98
CA GLN A 176 5.95 -4.25 -7.84
C GLN A 176 7.04 -4.31 -8.91
N ARG A 177 7.93 -5.31 -8.84
CA ARG A 177 9.02 -5.52 -9.78
C ARG A 177 8.89 -6.89 -10.43
N VAL A 178 8.90 -6.91 -11.76
CA VAL A 178 8.91 -8.13 -12.54
C VAL A 178 10.24 -8.24 -13.27
N ASP A 179 11.04 -9.23 -12.90
CA ASP A 179 12.28 -9.53 -13.61
C ASP A 179 11.98 -10.26 -14.92
N LEU A 180 12.63 -9.83 -16.00
CA LEU A 180 12.33 -10.21 -17.39
C LEU A 180 13.56 -10.78 -18.09
N TRP A 181 14.29 -11.64 -17.39
CA TRP A 181 15.49 -12.28 -17.93
C TRP A 181 15.18 -13.11 -19.17
N CYS A 182 15.76 -12.74 -20.32
CA CYS A 182 15.51 -13.38 -21.62
C CYS A 182 14.02 -13.40 -22.03
N ALA A 183 13.22 -12.49 -21.49
CA ALA A 183 11.80 -12.39 -21.81
C ALA A 183 11.60 -11.80 -23.21
N GLY A 184 10.53 -12.21 -23.89
CA GLY A 184 10.07 -11.63 -25.13
C GLY A 184 9.12 -10.45 -24.91
N GLU A 185 8.59 -9.93 -26.01
CA GLU A 185 7.66 -8.79 -26.02
C GLU A 185 6.32 -9.14 -25.35
N ALA A 186 5.87 -10.40 -25.44
CA ALA A 186 4.62 -10.84 -24.83
C ALA A 186 4.71 -10.88 -23.30
N GLU A 187 5.84 -11.33 -22.76
CA GLU A 187 6.11 -11.35 -21.33
C GLU A 187 6.24 -9.94 -20.75
N VAL A 188 6.84 -9.00 -21.50
CA VAL A 188 6.86 -7.58 -21.15
C VAL A 188 5.43 -7.04 -21.03
N GLU A 189 4.56 -7.38 -21.98
CA GLU A 189 3.15 -6.96 -21.93
C GLU A 189 2.41 -7.58 -20.73
N ALA A 190 2.64 -8.87 -20.46
CA ALA A 190 2.06 -9.56 -19.30
C ALA A 190 2.51 -8.94 -17.98
N ALA A 191 3.79 -8.55 -17.87
CA ALA A 191 4.33 -7.87 -16.70
C ALA A 191 3.64 -6.52 -16.46
N LEU A 192 3.43 -5.72 -17.52
CA LEU A 192 2.69 -4.46 -17.40
C LEU A 192 1.24 -4.65 -16.99
N ARG A 193 0.58 -5.70 -17.48
CA ARG A 193 -0.79 -6.06 -17.07
C ARG A 193 -0.84 -6.48 -15.60
N HIS A 194 0.14 -7.25 -15.14
CA HIS A 194 0.30 -7.59 -13.73
C HIS A 194 0.42 -6.33 -12.88
N LEU A 195 1.32 -5.42 -13.24
CA LEU A 195 1.48 -4.15 -12.52
C LEU A 195 0.19 -3.33 -12.55
N LEU A 196 -0.49 -3.22 -13.69
CA LEU A 196 -1.78 -2.54 -13.79
C LEU A 196 -2.83 -3.15 -12.85
N ASN A 197 -2.94 -4.47 -12.79
CA ASN A 197 -3.91 -5.13 -11.92
C ASN A 197 -3.56 -4.90 -10.45
N LEU A 198 -2.28 -4.96 -10.09
CA LEU A 198 -1.81 -4.61 -8.75
C LEU A 198 -2.12 -3.16 -8.40
N GLY A 199 -1.91 -2.23 -9.34
CA GLY A 199 -2.21 -0.81 -9.18
C GLY A 199 -3.71 -0.55 -9.00
N LYS A 200 -4.59 -1.26 -9.71
CA LYS A 200 -6.04 -1.14 -9.53
C LYS A 200 -6.51 -1.50 -8.13
N GLU A 201 -5.85 -2.45 -7.49
CA GLU A 201 -6.19 -2.86 -6.12
C GLU A 201 -5.60 -1.91 -5.07
N CYS A 202 -4.44 -1.30 -5.35
CA CYS A 202 -3.69 -0.54 -4.36
C CYS A 202 -3.87 0.97 -4.46
N ASN A 203 -4.19 1.48 -5.63
CA ASN A 203 -4.12 2.88 -5.98
C ASN A 203 -5.44 3.33 -6.63
N ASP A 204 -6.40 3.67 -5.79
CA ASP A 204 -7.51 4.55 -6.20
C ASP A 204 -7.01 5.99 -6.06
N LEU A 205 -6.57 6.57 -7.17
CA LEU A 205 -6.18 7.98 -7.25
C LEU A 205 -7.41 8.92 -7.19
N GLU A 206 -8.62 8.40 -6.95
CA GLU A 206 -9.79 9.25 -6.72
C GLU A 206 -9.57 10.03 -5.40
N PRO A 207 -9.52 11.36 -5.46
CA PRO A 207 -9.40 12.17 -4.25
C PRO A 207 -10.62 11.89 -3.36
N ASP A 208 -10.39 11.54 -2.10
CA ASP A 208 -11.44 11.57 -1.10
C ASP A 208 -11.86 13.04 -0.93
N MET A 209 -13.03 13.40 -1.46
CA MET A 209 -13.61 14.74 -1.37
C MET A 209 -14.47 14.78 -0.10
N PRO A 210 -14.05 15.46 0.98
CA PRO A 210 -14.92 15.67 2.13
C PRO A 210 -16.19 16.42 1.67
N GLU A 211 -17.35 16.11 2.24
CA GLU A 211 -18.65 16.68 1.82
C GLU A 211 -18.67 18.23 1.77
N TYR A 212 -17.78 18.88 2.52
CA TYR A 212 -17.67 20.34 2.61
C TYR A 212 -16.66 20.96 1.62
N ILE A 213 -15.86 20.17 0.91
CA ILE A 213 -14.95 20.66 -0.13
C ILE A 213 -15.65 20.47 -1.48
N THR A 214 -16.09 21.56 -2.09
CA THR A 214 -16.79 21.54 -3.37
C THR A 214 -15.86 21.60 -4.58
N GLU A 215 -14.65 22.13 -4.41
CA GLU A 215 -13.61 22.22 -5.45
C GLU A 215 -12.22 22.35 -4.83
N PHE A 216 -11.22 21.72 -5.46
CA PHE A 216 -9.81 22.01 -5.22
C PHE A 216 -9.38 23.10 -6.20
N TYR A 217 -9.02 24.28 -5.72
CA TYR A 217 -8.39 25.28 -6.58
C TYR A 217 -6.99 24.78 -6.97
N PRO A 218 -6.70 24.56 -8.27
CA PRO A 218 -5.32 24.45 -8.68
C PRO A 218 -4.66 25.77 -8.29
N GLY A 219 -3.62 25.72 -7.45
CA GLY A 219 -2.88 26.91 -7.02
C GLY A 219 -2.46 27.74 -8.23
N ALA A 220 -2.28 29.05 -8.02
CA ALA A 220 -2.17 30.13 -9.02
C ALA A 220 -1.04 30.04 -10.07
N SER A 221 -0.50 28.85 -10.37
CA SER A 221 0.50 28.61 -11.42
C SER A 221 -0.09 28.14 -12.76
N ASP A 222 -1.41 27.96 -12.86
CA ASP A 222 -2.13 27.70 -14.13
C ASP A 222 -2.90 28.93 -14.66
N LEU A 223 -2.36 30.14 -14.44
CA LEU A 223 -2.77 31.39 -15.11
C LEU A 223 -1.67 31.91 -16.04
#